data_AF-A0A6N2XW87-F1
#
_entry.id   AF-A0A6N2XW87-F1
#
_cell.length_a   1.000
_cell.length_b   1.000
_cell.length_c   1.000
_cell.angle_alpha   90.00
_cell.angle_beta   90.00
_cell.angle_gamma   90.00
#
_symmetry.space_group_name_H-M   'P 1'
#
loop_
_entity.id
_entity.type
_entity.pdbx_description
1 polymer ?
#
loop_
_entity_poly.entity_id
_entity_poly.type
_entity_poly.pdbx_seq_one_letter_code
_entity_poly.pdbx_strand_id
1 'polypeptide(L)'
;MKNVSNSTKAPDLGEASFDLSTAKGLLEALRDQFDTMEGSVVSYRNNRTENAAILAYSTNRSFYTWMALLKAIQEYVESSLATIDEVNK
;
A
#
# COMPACT_ATOMS: atom_id res chain seq x y z
N MET A 1 23.59 0.06 -44.71
CA MET A 1 23.35 0.37 -43.28
C MET A 1 21.99 -0.21 -42.92
N LYS A 2 21.91 -1.20 -42.00
CA LYS A 2 20.62 -1.71 -41.52
C LYS A 2 20.14 -0.75 -40.43
N ASN A 3 19.03 -0.07 -40.67
CA ASN A 3 18.35 0.69 -39.63
C ASN A 3 17.75 -0.31 -38.64
N VAL A 4 18.43 -0.51 -37.51
CA VAL A 4 17.85 -1.22 -36.37
C VAL A 4 16.78 -0.29 -35.80
N SER A 5 15.52 -0.57 -36.13
CA SER A 5 14.38 0.06 -35.50
C SER A 5 14.41 -0.34 -34.03
N ASN A 6 14.82 0.57 -33.16
CA ASN A 6 14.51 0.50 -31.74
C ASN A 6 13.01 0.82 -31.59
N SER A 7 12.16 -0.11 -32.01
CA SER A 7 10.77 -0.12 -31.61
C SER A 7 10.76 -0.54 -30.14
N THR A 8 10.88 0.45 -29.25
CA THR A 8 10.47 0.28 -27.87
C THR A 8 8.99 -0.04 -27.93
N LYS A 9 8.62 -1.31 -27.74
CA LYS A 9 7.22 -1.73 -27.69
C LYS A 9 6.53 -0.80 -26.68
N ALA A 10 5.45 -0.15 -27.10
CA ALA A 10 4.69 0.71 -26.21
C ALA A 10 4.31 -0.09 -24.94
N PRO A 11 4.35 0.52 -23.75
CA PRO A 11 3.96 -0.17 -22.52
C PRO A 11 2.54 -0.72 -22.66
N ASP A 12 2.31 -1.95 -22.21
CA ASP A 12 0.97 -2.53 -22.16
C ASP A 12 0.21 -1.89 -20.99
N LEU A 13 -0.57 -0.85 -21.31
CA LEU A 13 -1.36 -0.12 -20.32
C LEU A 13 -2.53 -0.96 -19.77
N GLY A 14 -2.94 -2.01 -20.48
CA GLY A 14 -4.00 -2.92 -20.02
C GLY A 14 -3.50 -3.86 -18.93
N GLU A 15 -2.35 -4.49 -19.14
CA GLU A 15 -1.67 -5.32 -18.13
C GLU A 15 -1.31 -4.49 -16.89
N ALA A 16 -0.76 -3.29 -17.10
CA ALA A 16 -0.43 -2.36 -16.01
C ALA A 16 -1.66 -1.93 -15.18
N SER A 17 -2.80 -1.67 -15.82
CA SER A 17 -4.04 -1.30 -15.13
C SER A 17 -4.58 -2.46 -14.27
N PHE A 18 -4.52 -3.69 -14.79
CA PHE A 18 -4.94 -4.88 -14.05
C PHE A 18 -4.06 -5.12 -12.81
N ASP A 19 -2.74 -5.04 -12.97
CA ASP A 19 -1.78 -5.22 -11.88
C ASP A 19 -1.95 -4.15 -10.79
N LEU A 20 -2.12 -2.89 -11.19
CA LEU A 20 -2.37 -1.78 -10.26
C LEU A 20 -3.71 -1.93 -9.52
N SER A 21 -4.76 -2.38 -10.21
CA SER A 21 -6.06 -2.66 -9.58
C SER A 21 -5.96 -3.79 -8.56
N THR A 22 -5.19 -4.84 -8.88
CA THR A 22 -4.91 -5.94 -7.95
C THR A 22 -4.11 -5.46 -6.75
N ALA A 23 -3.06 -4.67 -6.97
CA ALA A 23 -2.26 -4.06 -5.91
C ALA A 23 -3.12 -3.19 -4.99
N LYS A 24 -4.04 -2.38 -5.54
CA LYS A 24 -4.98 -1.58 -4.77
C LYS A 24 -5.78 -2.44 -3.78
N GLY A 25 -6.42 -3.50 -4.26
CA GLY A 25 -7.21 -4.40 -3.40
C GLY A 25 -6.37 -5.10 -2.32
N LEU A 26 -5.14 -5.52 -2.63
CA LEU A 26 -4.22 -6.11 -1.66
C LEU A 26 -3.81 -5.11 -0.57
N LEU A 27 -3.57 -3.86 -0.94
CA LEU A 27 -3.22 -2.79 0.01
C LEU A 27 -4.41 -2.42 0.90
N GLU A 28 -5.63 -2.40 0.36
CA GLU A 28 -6.86 -2.23 1.14
C GLU A 28 -7.01 -3.36 2.19
N ALA A 29 -6.85 -4.62 1.79
CA ALA A 29 -6.91 -5.74 2.73
C ALA A 29 -5.82 -5.67 3.82
N LEU A 30 -4.61 -5.23 3.45
CA LEU A 30 -3.53 -5.03 4.42
C LEU A 30 -3.86 -3.90 5.42
N ARG A 31 -4.55 -2.86 4.97
CA ARG A 31 -5.01 -1.76 5.82
C ARG A 31 -6.00 -2.25 6.86
N ASP A 32 -6.96 -3.07 6.47
CA ASP A 32 -7.96 -3.63 7.39
C ASP A 32 -7.31 -4.49 8.50
N GLN A 33 -6.26 -5.25 8.16
CA GLN A 33 -5.48 -6.01 9.15
C GLN A 33 -4.76 -5.10 10.13
N PHE A 34 -4.20 -3.99 9.64
CA PHE A 34 -3.59 -2.99 10.49
C PHE A 34 -4.63 -2.33 11.41
N ASP A 35 -5.76 -1.85 10.89
CA ASP A 35 -6.81 -1.22 11.72
C ASP A 35 -7.29 -2.18 12.84
N THR A 36 -7.38 -3.48 12.55
CA THR A 36 -7.69 -4.53 13.56
C THR A 36 -6.59 -4.65 14.63
N MET A 37 -5.33 -4.57 14.23
CA MET A 37 -4.18 -4.60 15.13
C MET A 37 -4.13 -3.37 16.04
N GLU A 38 -4.47 -2.18 15.53
CA GLU A 38 -4.56 -0.95 16.33
C GLU A 38 -5.57 -1.11 17.46
N GLY A 39 -6.78 -1.62 17.16
CA GLY A 39 -7.81 -1.87 18.16
C GLY A 39 -7.33 -2.82 19.27
N SER A 40 -6.56 -3.84 18.91
CA SER A 40 -5.97 -4.79 19.87
C SER A 40 -4.92 -4.14 20.76
N VAL A 41 -4.04 -3.29 20.20
CA VAL A 41 -3.02 -2.53 20.95
C VAL A 41 -3.67 -1.53 21.90
N VAL A 42 -4.71 -0.81 21.45
CA VAL A 42 -5.47 0.13 22.27
C VAL A 42 -6.14 -0.57 23.45
N SER A 43 -6.81 -1.70 23.19
CA SER A 43 -7.44 -2.52 24.23
C SER A 43 -6.42 -2.97 25.29
N TYR A 44 -5.25 -3.43 24.86
CA TYR A 44 -4.18 -3.87 25.75
C TYR A 44 -3.59 -2.75 26.61
N ARG A 45 -3.41 -1.55 26.05
CA ARG A 45 -2.92 -0.37 26.81
C ARG A 45 -3.83 0.00 27.96
N ASN A 46 -5.14 -0.20 27.79
CA ASN A 46 -6.14 0.09 28.81
C ASN A 46 -6.15 -0.92 29.97
N ASN A 47 -5.39 -2.03 29.89
CA ASN A 47 -5.41 -3.13 30.87
C ASN A 47 -4.00 -3.55 31.37
N ARG A 48 -3.12 -2.59 31.65
CA ARG A 48 -1.66 -2.82 31.77
C ARG A 48 -1.16 -3.46 33.08
N THR A 49 -0.24 -4.42 32.92
CA THR A 49 0.88 -4.73 33.83
C THR A 49 2.21 -4.31 33.17
N GLU A 50 3.04 -3.46 33.78
CA GLU A 50 4.50 -3.65 33.67
C GLU A 50 5.16 -3.72 32.27
N ASN A 51 5.60 -4.95 31.98
CA ASN A 51 6.24 -5.43 30.75
C ASN A 51 5.37 -5.30 29.48
N ALA A 52 4.04 -5.25 29.64
CA ALA A 52 3.10 -4.96 28.58
C ALA A 52 3.34 -3.62 27.90
N ALA A 53 3.74 -2.63 28.70
CA ALA A 53 3.70 -1.24 28.28
C ALA A 53 4.73 -0.90 27.21
N ILE A 54 5.94 -1.46 27.34
CA ILE A 54 7.07 -1.21 26.44
C ILE A 54 6.86 -1.91 25.10
N LEU A 55 6.44 -3.18 25.10
CA LEU A 55 6.10 -3.92 23.88
C LEU A 55 4.96 -3.20 23.12
N ALA A 56 3.94 -2.73 23.83
CA ALA A 56 2.84 -1.97 23.25
C ALA A 56 3.24 -0.57 22.76
N TYR A 57 4.39 -0.01 23.18
CA TYR A 57 4.88 1.27 22.69
C TYR A 57 5.67 1.11 21.40
N SER A 58 6.60 0.15 21.35
CA SER A 58 7.39 -0.15 20.15
C SER A 58 6.51 -0.66 19.01
N THR A 59 5.60 -1.61 19.29
CA THR A 59 4.64 -2.12 18.29
C THR A 59 3.76 -1.00 17.74
N ASN A 60 3.31 -0.06 18.58
CA ASN A 60 2.46 1.05 18.14
C ASN A 60 3.20 2.07 17.27
N ARG A 61 4.49 2.31 17.52
CA ARG A 61 5.29 3.19 16.67
C ARG A 61 5.53 2.56 15.30
N SER A 62 5.90 1.28 15.27
CA SER A 62 6.05 0.52 14.02
C SER A 62 4.72 0.47 13.25
N PHE A 63 3.61 0.28 13.95
CA PHE A 63 2.27 0.28 13.38
C PHE A 63 1.97 1.55 12.56
N TYR A 64 2.12 2.73 13.16
CA TYR A 64 1.85 3.99 12.44
C TYR A 64 2.81 4.22 11.28
N THR A 65 4.07 3.80 11.39
CA THR A 65 5.00 3.87 10.26
C THR A 65 4.55 2.98 9.11
N TRP A 66 4.11 1.75 9.38
CA TRP A 66 3.58 0.85 8.35
C TRP A 66 2.29 1.40 7.72
N MET A 67 1.39 1.96 8.52
CA MET A 67 0.17 2.59 8.01
C MET A 67 0.45 3.82 7.13
N ALA A 68 1.43 4.64 7.49
CA ALA A 68 1.83 5.78 6.67
C ALA A 68 2.41 5.34 5.31
N LEU A 69 3.26 4.31 5.32
CA LEU A 69 3.80 3.72 4.09
C LEU A 69 2.71 3.09 3.23
N LEU A 70 1.78 2.36 3.85
CA LEU A 70 0.65 1.74 3.16
C LEU A 70 -0.21 2.79 2.45
N LYS A 71 -0.56 3.87 3.16
CA LYS A 71 -1.34 4.97 2.59
C LYS A 71 -0.63 5.61 1.40
N ALA A 72 0.67 5.87 1.50
CA ALA A 72 1.45 6.44 0.41
C ALA A 72 1.47 5.54 -0.84
N ILE A 73 1.56 4.22 -0.66
CA ILE A 73 1.53 3.26 -1.78
C ILE A 73 0.11 3.19 -2.37
N GLN A 74 -0.95 3.22 -1.56
CA GLN A 74 -2.33 3.28 -2.05
C GLN A 74 -2.58 4.52 -2.90
N GLU A 75 -2.17 5.70 -2.42
CA GLU A 75 -2.28 6.97 -3.16
C GLU A 75 -1.50 6.93 -4.48
N TYR A 76 -0.31 6.34 -4.48
CA TYR A 76 0.48 6.15 -5.70
C TYR A 76 -0.24 5.26 -6.73
N VAL A 77 -0.78 4.12 -6.29
CA VAL A 77 -1.51 3.19 -7.17
C VAL A 77 -2.76 3.86 -7.75
N GLU A 78 -3.52 4.59 -6.94
CA GLU A 78 -4.69 5.34 -7.42
C GLU A 78 -4.33 6.41 -8.44
N SER A 79 -3.25 7.17 -8.19
CA SER A 79 -2.75 8.16 -9.14
C SER A 79 -2.28 7.52 -10.45
N SER A 80 -1.62 6.36 -10.39
CA SER A 80 -1.18 5.64 -11.59
C SER A 80 -2.35 5.11 -12.41
N LEU A 81 -3.39 4.57 -11.77
CA LEU A 81 -4.63 4.15 -12.44
C LEU A 81 -5.31 5.33 -13.12
N ALA A 82 -5.47 6.46 -12.43
CA ALA A 82 -6.07 7.67 -13.01
C ALA A 82 -5.29 8.18 -14.23
N THR A 83 -3.96 8.11 -14.19
CA THR A 83 -3.09 8.48 -15.33
C THR A 83 -3.32 7.56 -16.53
N ILE A 84 -3.44 6.25 -16.31
CA ILE A 84 -3.73 5.29 -17.39
C ILE A 84 -5.11 5.55 -17.99
N ASP A 85 -6.12 5.80 -17.15
CA ASP A 85 -7.47 6.12 -17.60
C ASP A 85 -7.54 7.40 -18.43
N GLU A 86 -6.74 8.42 -18.10
CA GLU A 86 -6.62 9.65 -18.92
C GLU A 86 -5.99 9.40 -20.28
N VAL A 87 -4.97 8.54 -20.35
CA VAL A 87 -4.29 8.19 -21.62
C VAL A 87 -5.21 7.38 -22.55
N ASN A 88 -6.14 6.60 -21.97
CA ASN A 88 -7.07 5.74 -22.71
C ASN A 88 -8.39 6.44 -23.13
N LYS A 89 -8.59 7.72 -22.81
CA LYS A 89 -9.75 8.52 -23.26
C LYS A 89 -9.57 9.10 -24.65
#